data_AF-A0A5C6RNJ9-F1
#
_entry.id   AF-A0A5C6RNJ9-F1
#
_cell.length_a   1.000
_cell.length_b   1.000
_cell.length_c   1.000
_cell.angle_alpha   90.00
_cell.angle_beta   90.00
_cell.angle_gamma   90.00
#
_symmetry.space_group_name_H-M   'P 1'
#
loop_
_entity.id
_entity.type
_entity.pdbx_description
1 polymer ?
#
loop_
_entity_poly.entity_id
_entity_poly.type
_entity_poly.pdbx_seq_one_letter_code
_entity_poly.pdbx_strand_id
1 'polypeptide(L)'
;MKATYSNGDMTQNIKIPIHQLNEDKLKELQEKYPGAEVNLILQAEPGSSLNEQDFWGIIDLLDWEAKTDEAIVCPAVEKLAQLDARSIYSFADLLSEKLYRLDQKEYALHIGEDAWQPDAYFSVDNFLYARACVIANGKDYYEKVLSYPEAMPKDLTFESLLYVPSEAFELKTGKPYDYIPAYPIETYSNKQGWRD
;
A
#
# COMPACT_ATOMS: atom_id res chain seq x y z
N MET A 1 35.63 41.80 -31.36
CA MET A 1 34.84 41.35 -30.19
C MET A 1 33.50 40.86 -30.68
N LYS A 2 33.27 39.54 -30.70
CA LYS A 2 31.94 38.96 -30.92
C LYS A 2 31.38 38.64 -29.54
N ALA A 3 30.28 39.28 -29.17
CA ALA A 3 29.49 38.85 -28.03
C ALA A 3 28.74 37.58 -28.45
N THR A 4 29.11 36.44 -27.88
CA THR A 4 28.34 35.20 -27.95
C THR A 4 27.37 35.19 -26.78
N TYR A 5 26.09 35.37 -27.07
CA TYR A 5 25.01 35.09 -26.12
C TYR A 5 24.67 33.61 -26.22
N SER A 6 24.95 32.87 -25.14
CA SER A 6 24.35 31.57 -24.90
C SER A 6 23.03 31.83 -24.19
N ASN A 7 21.89 31.59 -24.85
CA ASN A 7 20.59 31.54 -24.20
C ASN A 7 20.65 30.40 -23.16
N GLY A 8 20.91 30.74 -21.90
CA GLY A 8 20.66 29.82 -20.81
C GLY A 8 19.15 29.63 -20.68
N ASP A 9 18.69 28.39 -20.52
CA ASP A 9 17.30 28.09 -20.21
C ASP A 9 16.85 28.95 -19.02
N MET A 10 15.97 29.91 -19.28
CA MET A 10 15.40 30.76 -18.25
C MET A 10 14.41 29.96 -17.41
N THR A 11 14.93 29.24 -16.41
CA THR A 11 14.11 28.51 -15.45
C THR A 11 13.61 29.47 -14.37
N GLN A 12 12.29 29.64 -14.25
CA GLN A 12 11.67 30.32 -13.11
C GLN A 12 11.28 29.30 -12.05
N ASN A 13 11.73 29.52 -10.80
CA ASN A 13 11.37 28.66 -9.67
C ASN A 13 10.15 29.23 -8.96
N ILE A 14 9.01 28.54 -9.03
CA ILE A 14 7.75 28.94 -8.41
C ILE A 14 7.49 28.02 -7.22
N LYS A 15 7.41 28.59 -6.01
CA LYS A 15 7.05 27.86 -4.78
C LYS A 15 5.61 28.19 -4.39
N ILE A 16 4.74 27.19 -4.42
CA ILE A 16 3.33 27.31 -4.05
C ILE A 16 3.07 26.34 -2.89
N PRO A 17 2.55 26.79 -1.75
CA PRO A 17 2.08 25.89 -0.71
C PRO A 17 1.00 24.95 -1.27
N ILE A 18 1.06 23.65 -0.96
CA ILE A 18 0.16 22.66 -1.59
C ILE A 18 -1.33 23.00 -1.41
N HIS A 19 -1.72 23.60 -0.28
CA HIS A 19 -3.10 24.03 -0.01
C HIS A 19 -3.59 25.18 -0.91
N GLN A 20 -2.68 25.86 -1.61
CA GLN A 20 -2.99 26.94 -2.57
C GLN A 20 -2.96 26.45 -4.02
N LEU A 21 -2.47 25.23 -4.27
CA LEU A 21 -2.45 24.61 -5.60
C LEU A 21 -3.82 24.00 -5.90
N ASN A 22 -4.82 24.86 -6.10
CA ASN A 22 -6.18 24.48 -6.48
C ASN A 22 -6.41 24.63 -8.00
N GLU A 23 -7.62 24.32 -8.46
CA GLU A 23 -7.98 24.35 -9.88
C GLU A 23 -7.75 25.74 -10.52
N ASP A 24 -8.15 26.81 -9.84
CA ASP A 24 -7.96 28.19 -10.33
C ASP A 24 -6.47 28.53 -10.46
N LYS A 25 -5.66 28.12 -9.47
CA LYS A 25 -4.22 28.34 -9.49
C LYS A 25 -3.53 27.54 -10.59
N LEU A 26 -3.96 26.31 -10.82
CA LEU A 26 -3.47 25.47 -11.92
C LEU A 26 -3.80 26.07 -13.28
N LYS A 27 -5.03 26.58 -13.48
CA LYS A 27 -5.43 27.30 -14.70
C LYS A 27 -4.56 28.53 -14.94
N GLU A 28 -4.32 29.34 -13.90
CA GLU A 28 -3.45 30.51 -13.99
C GLU A 28 -2.02 30.13 -14.44
N LEU A 29 -1.47 29.03 -13.92
CA LEU A 29 -0.15 28.54 -14.31
C LEU A 29 -0.12 28.04 -15.76
N GLN A 30 -1.15 27.31 -16.19
CA GLN A 30 -1.27 26.82 -17.57
C GLN A 30 -1.36 27.97 -18.58
N GLU A 31 -2.11 29.03 -18.27
CA GLU A 31 -2.23 30.21 -19.13
C GLU A 31 -0.92 31.00 -19.23
N LYS A 32 -0.22 31.18 -18.11
CA LYS A 32 1.04 31.94 -18.06
C LYS A 32 2.23 31.17 -18.61
N TYR A 33 2.24 29.84 -18.48
CA TYR A 33 3.38 28.99 -18.78
C TYR A 33 2.96 27.68 -19.51
N PRO A 34 2.37 27.77 -20.72
CA PRO A 34 1.73 26.63 -21.39
C PRO A 34 2.67 25.47 -21.80
N GLY A 35 3.99 25.70 -21.81
CA GLY A 35 5.01 24.69 -22.13
C GLY A 35 5.93 24.34 -20.97
N ALA A 36 5.60 24.75 -19.74
CA ALA A 36 6.43 24.49 -18.57
C ALA A 36 6.12 23.11 -17.96
N GLU A 37 7.17 22.43 -17.50
CA GLU A 37 7.06 21.22 -16.67
C GLU A 37 7.02 21.61 -15.19
N VAL A 38 6.16 20.94 -14.42
CA VAL A 38 6.02 21.18 -12.97
C VAL A 38 6.87 20.16 -12.22
N ASN A 39 7.83 20.64 -11.43
CA ASN A 39 8.58 19.83 -10.48
C ASN A 39 8.00 20.03 -9.08
N LEU A 40 7.46 18.96 -8.49
CA LEU A 40 6.94 18.99 -7.12
C LEU A 40 8.02 18.51 -6.16
N ILE A 41 8.40 19.37 -5.22
CA ILE A 41 9.28 19.02 -4.10
C ILE A 41 8.42 19.04 -2.84
N LEU A 42 7.96 17.87 -2.42
CA LEU A 42 7.18 17.70 -1.21
C LEU A 42 8.14 17.47 -0.04
N GLN A 43 8.18 18.42 0.90
CA GLN A 43 8.89 18.19 2.17
C GLN A 43 8.04 17.24 3.00
N ALA A 44 8.54 16.02 3.24
CA ALA A 44 7.97 15.14 4.24
C ALA A 44 8.22 15.78 5.62
N GLU A 45 7.22 16.50 6.14
CA GLU A 45 7.24 16.82 7.56
C GLU A 45 7.18 15.48 8.33
N PRO A 46 8.02 15.27 9.36
CA PRO A 46 8.04 14.05 10.17
C PRO A 46 6.80 13.92 11.08
N GLY A 47 5.65 14.45 10.64
CA GLY A 47 4.36 14.17 11.27
C GLY A 47 4.05 12.70 11.10
N SER A 48 4.30 11.95 12.18
CA SER A 48 3.90 10.55 12.44
C SER A 48 3.55 9.75 11.19
N SER A 49 4.55 9.41 10.38
CA SER A 49 4.39 8.26 9.49
C SER A 49 4.27 7.03 10.39
N LEU A 50 3.16 6.31 10.26
CA LEU A 50 2.92 5.05 10.94
C LEU A 50 4.09 4.11 10.64
N ASN A 51 4.76 3.60 11.69
CA ASN A 51 5.91 2.71 11.54
C ASN A 51 5.49 1.23 11.67
N GLU A 52 6.43 0.28 11.51
CA GLU A 52 6.12 -1.15 11.61
C GLU A 52 5.51 -1.55 12.97
N GLN A 53 5.95 -0.96 14.08
CA GLN A 53 5.40 -1.27 15.39
C GLN A 53 3.93 -0.83 15.48
N ASP A 54 3.62 0.36 14.98
CA ASP A 54 2.25 0.87 14.92
C ASP A 54 1.38 0.02 13.97
N PHE A 55 1.93 -0.42 12.83
CA PHE A 55 1.25 -1.32 11.89
C PHE A 55 0.79 -2.61 12.57
N TRP A 56 1.72 -3.32 13.22
CA TRP A 56 1.38 -4.55 13.93
C TRP A 56 0.44 -4.29 15.10
N GLY A 57 0.59 -3.17 15.79
CA GLY A 57 -0.33 -2.76 16.86
C GLY A 57 -1.77 -2.52 16.37
N ILE A 58 -1.98 -2.19 15.09
CA ILE A 58 -3.31 -2.10 14.47
C ILE A 58 -3.81 -3.50 14.05
N ILE A 59 -2.94 -4.36 13.53
CA ILE A 59 -3.28 -5.76 13.22
C ILE A 59 -3.68 -6.54 14.49
N ASP A 60 -3.05 -6.28 15.62
CA ASP A 60 -3.37 -6.93 16.90
C ASP A 60 -4.79 -6.57 17.42
N LEU A 61 -5.47 -5.60 16.81
CA LEU A 61 -6.84 -5.22 17.16
C LEU A 61 -7.91 -6.08 16.47
N LEU A 62 -7.54 -6.96 15.54
CA LEU A 62 -8.49 -7.84 14.86
C LEU A 62 -9.26 -8.69 15.89
N ASP A 63 -10.59 -8.59 15.88
CA ASP A 63 -11.46 -9.28 16.84
C ASP A 63 -11.86 -10.66 16.32
N TRP A 64 -10.99 -11.65 16.54
CA TRP A 64 -11.22 -13.03 16.11
C TRP A 64 -12.41 -13.74 16.77
N GLU A 65 -13.05 -13.15 17.79
CA GLU A 65 -14.29 -13.67 18.38
C GLU A 65 -15.54 -13.18 17.62
N ALA A 66 -15.38 -12.26 16.67
CA ALA A 66 -16.46 -11.77 15.84
C ALA A 66 -16.92 -12.81 14.80
N LYS A 67 -18.15 -12.63 14.28
CA LYS A 67 -18.84 -13.64 13.45
C LYS A 67 -18.63 -13.46 11.95
N THR A 68 -18.16 -12.29 11.51
CA THR A 68 -17.96 -11.97 10.10
C THR A 68 -16.64 -11.26 9.94
N ASP A 69 -16.00 -11.39 8.78
CA ASP A 69 -14.69 -10.82 8.53
C ASP A 69 -14.70 -9.28 8.61
N GLU A 70 -15.81 -8.64 8.23
CA GLU A 70 -16.00 -7.20 8.40
C GLU A 70 -16.02 -6.79 9.88
N ALA A 71 -16.64 -7.61 10.73
CA ALA A 71 -16.66 -7.37 12.17
C ALA A 71 -15.28 -7.66 12.81
N ILE A 72 -14.52 -8.62 12.29
CA ILE A 72 -13.14 -8.91 12.73
C ILE A 72 -12.23 -7.69 12.47
N VAL A 73 -12.32 -7.07 11.29
CA VAL A 73 -11.45 -5.92 10.94
C VAL A 73 -11.91 -4.57 11.50
N CYS A 74 -13.16 -4.47 11.93
CA CYS A 74 -13.77 -3.21 12.39
C CYS A 74 -12.92 -2.44 13.43
N PRO A 75 -12.37 -3.07 14.49
CA PRO A 75 -11.55 -2.33 15.46
C PRO A 75 -10.27 -1.74 14.86
N ALA A 76 -9.65 -2.43 13.89
CA ALA A 76 -8.47 -1.94 13.18
C ALA A 76 -8.83 -0.75 12.28
N VAL A 77 -9.96 -0.82 11.57
CA VAL A 77 -10.51 0.27 10.75
C VAL A 77 -10.81 1.51 11.58
N GLU A 78 -11.53 1.34 12.69
CA GLU A 78 -11.87 2.45 13.60
C GLU A 78 -10.62 3.10 14.20
N LYS A 79 -9.64 2.29 14.61
CA LYS A 79 -8.37 2.80 15.14
C LYS A 79 -7.60 3.60 14.08
N LEU A 80 -7.50 3.06 12.88
CA LEU A 80 -6.75 3.68 11.77
C LEU A 80 -7.42 4.99 11.33
N ALA A 81 -8.75 5.06 11.31
CA ALA A 81 -9.51 6.27 10.94
C ALA A 81 -9.31 7.45 11.93
N GLN A 82 -8.96 7.16 13.19
CA GLN A 82 -8.63 8.18 14.20
C GLN A 82 -7.27 8.85 13.94
N LEU A 83 -6.36 8.20 13.20
CA LEU A 83 -5.05 8.76 12.83
C LEU A 83 -5.19 9.75 11.67
N ASP A 84 -4.13 10.49 11.34
CA ASP A 84 -4.14 11.37 10.18
C ASP A 84 -4.11 10.60 8.86
N ALA A 85 -4.53 11.22 7.75
CA ALA A 85 -4.63 10.54 6.46
C ALA A 85 -3.29 9.95 5.97
N ARG A 86 -2.15 10.57 6.32
CA ARG A 86 -0.83 10.03 5.94
C ARG A 86 -0.52 8.74 6.69
N SER A 87 -0.97 8.60 7.93
CA SER A 87 -0.87 7.35 8.68
C SER A 87 -1.64 6.21 8.00
N ILE A 88 -2.80 6.51 7.39
CA ILE A 88 -3.57 5.53 6.60
C ILE A 88 -2.78 5.09 5.37
N TYR A 89 -2.18 6.04 4.64
CA TYR A 89 -1.33 5.73 3.49
C TYR A 89 -0.08 4.92 3.90
N SER A 90 0.57 5.28 5.01
CA SER A 90 1.70 4.51 5.54
C SER A 90 1.31 3.09 5.95
N PHE A 91 0.12 2.89 6.52
CA PHE A 91 -0.41 1.55 6.79
C PHE A 91 -0.63 0.77 5.49
N ALA A 92 -1.20 1.40 4.47
CA ALA A 92 -1.41 0.78 3.15
C ALA A 92 -0.08 0.38 2.49
N ASP A 93 0.94 1.24 2.57
CA ASP A 93 2.29 0.95 2.07
C ASP A 93 2.91 -0.25 2.78
N LEU A 94 2.85 -0.28 4.12
CA LEU A 94 3.37 -1.40 4.91
C LEU A 94 2.62 -2.70 4.61
N LEU A 95 1.28 -2.68 4.55
CA LEU A 95 0.49 -3.83 4.15
C LEU A 95 0.92 -4.35 2.77
N SER A 96 1.04 -3.44 1.80
CA SER A 96 1.44 -3.78 0.43
C SER A 96 2.86 -4.36 0.36
N GLU A 97 3.80 -3.84 1.13
CA GLU A 97 5.17 -4.37 1.23
C GLU A 97 5.15 -5.81 1.74
N LYS A 98 4.41 -6.08 2.83
CA LYS A 98 4.35 -7.43 3.42
C LYS A 98 3.71 -8.43 2.47
N LEU A 99 2.64 -8.05 1.76
CA LEU A 99 1.99 -8.87 0.73
C LEU A 99 2.93 -9.15 -0.44
N TYR A 100 3.66 -8.13 -0.91
CA TYR A 100 4.63 -8.25 -2.00
C TYR A 100 5.81 -9.17 -1.63
N ARG A 101 6.28 -9.11 -0.38
CA ARG A 101 7.33 -10.00 0.12
C ARG A 101 6.91 -11.47 0.15
N LEU A 102 5.62 -11.74 0.39
CA LEU A 102 5.07 -13.10 0.34
C LEU A 102 4.66 -13.53 -1.08
N ASP A 103 4.72 -12.65 -2.09
CA ASP A 103 4.42 -12.98 -3.48
C ASP A 103 5.54 -13.79 -4.14
N GLN A 104 5.74 -15.02 -3.71
CA GLN A 104 6.80 -15.88 -4.21
C GLN A 104 6.29 -17.30 -4.43
N LYS A 105 6.91 -17.99 -5.40
CA LYS A 105 6.57 -19.37 -5.74
C LYS A 105 6.74 -20.31 -4.55
N GLU A 106 7.74 -20.10 -3.71
CA GLU A 106 7.98 -20.91 -2.50
C GLU A 106 6.79 -20.93 -1.54
N TYR A 107 6.09 -19.80 -1.35
CA TYR A 107 4.89 -19.74 -0.50
C TYR A 107 3.67 -20.30 -1.22
N ALA A 108 3.56 -20.05 -2.54
CA ALA A 108 2.45 -20.52 -3.36
C ALA A 108 2.34 -22.04 -3.42
N LEU A 109 3.46 -22.76 -3.29
CA LEU A 109 3.52 -24.23 -3.18
C LEU A 109 2.88 -24.77 -1.88
N HIS A 110 2.54 -23.91 -0.93
CA HIS A 110 2.22 -24.28 0.43
C HIS A 110 0.87 -23.72 0.92
N ILE A 111 -0.10 -23.46 0.03
CA ILE A 111 -1.43 -22.96 0.46
C ILE A 111 -2.54 -24.02 0.58
N GLY A 112 -2.20 -25.30 0.43
CA GLY A 112 -3.19 -26.40 0.56
C GLY A 112 -3.66 -26.93 -0.78
N GLU A 113 -4.96 -27.18 -0.92
CA GLU A 113 -5.57 -27.76 -2.13
C GLU A 113 -5.34 -26.91 -3.38
N ASP A 114 -5.36 -25.58 -3.21
CA ASP A 114 -5.14 -24.60 -4.28
C ASP A 114 -3.66 -24.23 -4.49
N ALA A 115 -2.73 -25.00 -3.92
CA ALA A 115 -1.30 -24.75 -4.08
C ALA A 115 -0.88 -24.71 -5.55
N TRP A 116 0.09 -23.83 -5.84
CA TRP A 116 0.66 -23.72 -7.18
C TRP A 116 1.21 -25.06 -7.63
N GLN A 117 0.86 -25.46 -8.85
CA GLN A 117 1.37 -26.67 -9.48
C GLN A 117 1.77 -26.36 -10.93
N PRO A 118 2.80 -27.04 -11.46
CA PRO A 118 3.11 -26.96 -12.88
C PRO A 118 1.91 -27.39 -13.71
N ASP A 119 1.63 -26.63 -14.78
CA ASP A 119 0.60 -26.95 -15.78
C ASP A 119 -0.84 -27.08 -15.24
N ALA A 120 -1.11 -26.57 -14.04
CA ALA A 120 -2.43 -26.50 -13.44
C ALA A 120 -2.94 -25.06 -13.31
N TYR A 121 -4.25 -24.90 -13.18
CA TYR A 121 -4.83 -23.62 -12.83
C TYR A 121 -4.38 -23.21 -11.42
N PHE A 122 -4.01 -21.95 -11.25
CA PHE A 122 -3.66 -21.35 -9.97
C PHE A 122 -4.45 -20.08 -9.77
N SER A 123 -5.26 -20.04 -8.70
CA SER A 123 -6.07 -18.87 -8.37
C SER A 123 -5.19 -17.77 -7.78
N VAL A 124 -4.99 -16.72 -8.56
CA VAL A 124 -4.19 -15.55 -8.16
C VAL A 124 -4.80 -14.80 -6.97
N ASP A 125 -6.13 -14.75 -6.90
CA ASP A 125 -6.87 -14.09 -5.83
C ASP A 125 -6.77 -14.90 -4.54
N ASN A 126 -6.98 -16.23 -4.61
CA ASN A 126 -6.88 -17.10 -3.45
C ASN A 126 -5.50 -17.02 -2.79
N PHE A 127 -4.43 -16.98 -3.59
CA PHE A 127 -3.08 -16.79 -3.06
C PHE A 127 -2.86 -15.41 -2.45
N LEU A 128 -3.42 -14.35 -3.03
CA LEU A 128 -3.40 -13.02 -2.40
C LEU A 128 -4.09 -13.05 -1.04
N TYR A 129 -5.25 -13.68 -0.93
CA TYR A 129 -5.99 -13.76 0.33
C TYR A 129 -5.33 -14.67 1.35
N ALA A 130 -4.60 -15.71 0.93
CA ALA A 130 -3.77 -16.51 1.82
C ALA A 130 -2.60 -15.69 2.38
N ARG A 131 -1.96 -14.83 1.57
CA ARG A 131 -0.93 -13.89 2.05
C ARG A 131 -1.50 -12.86 3.02
N ALA A 132 -2.72 -12.37 2.77
CA ALA A 132 -3.43 -11.50 3.70
C ALA A 132 -3.73 -12.21 5.03
N CYS A 133 -4.13 -13.50 4.98
CA CYS A 133 -4.33 -14.33 6.18
C CYS A 133 -3.05 -14.45 7.02
N VAL A 134 -1.87 -14.61 6.39
CA VAL A 134 -0.58 -14.62 7.11
C VAL A 134 -0.37 -13.34 7.91
N ILE A 135 -0.62 -12.19 7.29
CA ILE A 135 -0.44 -10.88 7.94
C ILE A 135 -1.47 -10.68 9.06
N ALA A 136 -2.72 -11.08 8.82
CA ALA A 136 -3.80 -10.99 9.82
C ALA A 136 -3.50 -11.79 11.11
N ASN A 137 -2.76 -12.90 11.00
CA ASN A 137 -2.31 -13.69 12.15
C ASN A 137 -1.17 -13.05 12.96
N GLY A 138 -0.79 -11.82 12.62
CA GLY A 138 0.13 -11.00 13.40
C GLY A 138 1.59 -11.21 13.07
N LYS A 139 2.43 -10.40 13.71
CA LYS A 139 3.86 -10.27 13.42
C LYS A 139 4.62 -11.59 13.51
N ASP A 140 4.44 -12.32 14.61
CA ASP A 140 5.19 -13.54 14.88
C ASP A 140 4.88 -14.63 13.84
N TYR A 141 3.62 -14.71 13.40
CA TYR A 141 3.22 -15.65 12.35
C TYR A 141 3.79 -15.25 10.99
N TYR A 142 3.72 -13.96 10.65
CA TYR A 142 4.34 -13.42 9.44
C TYR A 142 5.85 -13.73 9.38
N GLU A 143 6.59 -13.46 10.45
CA GLU A 143 8.03 -13.74 10.54
C GLU A 143 8.34 -15.24 10.48
N LYS A 144 7.48 -16.07 11.08
CA LYS A 144 7.58 -17.52 10.97
C LYS A 144 7.41 -17.97 9.53
N VAL A 145 6.40 -17.50 8.80
CA VAL A 145 6.19 -17.87 7.39
C VAL A 145 7.37 -17.43 6.53
N LEU A 146 7.89 -16.21 6.72
CA LEU A 146 9.09 -15.75 6.01
C LEU A 146 10.31 -16.65 6.23
N SER A 147 10.40 -17.32 7.38
CA SER A 147 11.49 -18.23 7.70
C SER A 147 11.21 -19.68 7.24
N TYR A 148 9.94 -20.04 7.15
CA TYR A 148 9.43 -21.39 6.91
C TYR A 148 8.22 -21.33 5.97
N PRO A 149 8.43 -21.31 4.64
CA PRO A 149 7.35 -21.23 3.66
C PRO A 149 6.26 -22.30 3.83
N GLU A 150 6.62 -23.48 4.35
CA GLU A 150 5.69 -24.57 4.65
C GLU A 150 4.65 -24.19 5.73
N ALA A 151 4.94 -23.17 6.55
CA ALA A 151 4.04 -22.63 7.55
C ALA A 151 2.94 -21.75 6.95
N MET A 152 2.90 -21.54 5.63
CA MET A 152 1.75 -20.90 4.98
C MET A 152 0.43 -21.58 5.40
N PRO A 153 -0.64 -20.79 5.67
CA PRO A 153 -1.95 -21.33 5.98
C PRO A 153 -2.43 -22.25 4.87
N LYS A 154 -3.05 -23.37 5.25
CA LYS A 154 -3.65 -24.33 4.29
C LYS A 154 -5.14 -24.05 4.24
N ASP A 155 -5.65 -23.78 3.04
CA ASP A 155 -7.08 -23.66 2.77
C ASP A 155 -7.77 -22.57 3.63
N LEU A 156 -6.99 -21.55 4.04
CA LEU A 156 -7.45 -20.41 4.82
C LEU A 156 -7.04 -19.12 4.12
N THR A 157 -7.98 -18.19 4.08
CA THR A 157 -7.86 -16.87 3.45
C THR A 157 -8.43 -15.80 4.36
N PHE A 158 -8.04 -14.54 4.11
CA PHE A 158 -8.61 -13.40 4.84
C PHE A 158 -8.58 -12.14 3.97
N GLU A 159 -9.53 -12.07 3.03
CA GLU A 159 -9.62 -10.97 2.05
C GLU A 159 -9.89 -9.61 2.72
N SER A 160 -10.70 -9.57 3.78
CA SER A 160 -11.14 -8.31 4.41
C SER A 160 -10.01 -7.42 4.92
N LEU A 161 -8.82 -7.98 5.18
CA LEU A 161 -7.64 -7.18 5.52
C LEU A 161 -7.26 -6.17 4.41
N LEU A 162 -7.50 -6.51 3.14
CA LEU A 162 -7.16 -5.66 2.00
C LEU A 162 -7.95 -4.35 1.98
N TYR A 163 -9.14 -4.33 2.58
CA TYR A 163 -10.05 -3.17 2.58
C TYR A 163 -9.84 -2.23 3.77
N VAL A 164 -9.05 -2.62 4.79
CA VAL A 164 -8.80 -1.81 5.98
C VAL A 164 -8.35 -0.37 5.68
N PRO A 165 -7.38 -0.12 4.75
CA PRO A 165 -6.96 1.25 4.46
C PRO A 165 -8.07 2.09 3.82
N SER A 166 -8.80 1.52 2.85
CA SER A 166 -9.88 2.22 2.15
C SER A 166 -11.04 2.54 3.09
N GLU A 167 -11.48 1.56 3.89
CA GLU A 167 -12.57 1.74 4.84
C GLU A 167 -12.20 2.78 5.91
N ALA A 168 -10.98 2.74 6.43
CA ALA A 168 -10.51 3.72 7.41
C ALA A 168 -10.46 5.15 6.82
N PHE A 169 -10.04 5.29 5.56
CA PHE A 169 -9.99 6.59 4.89
C PHE A 169 -11.39 7.14 4.61
N GLU A 170 -12.30 6.31 4.13
CA GLU A 170 -13.69 6.68 3.87
C GLU A 170 -14.40 7.04 5.17
N LEU A 171 -14.22 6.26 6.23
CA LEU A 171 -14.74 6.55 7.57
C LEU A 171 -14.22 7.89 8.10
N LYS A 172 -12.92 8.17 7.91
CA LYS A 172 -12.29 9.41 8.36
C LYS A 172 -12.77 10.65 7.60
N THR A 173 -12.88 10.55 6.27
CA THR A 173 -12.94 11.73 5.39
C THR A 173 -14.29 11.89 4.70
N GLY A 174 -15.10 10.83 4.63
CA GLY A 174 -16.32 10.76 3.81
C GLY A 174 -16.04 10.83 2.30
N LYS A 175 -14.79 10.59 1.86
CA LYS A 175 -14.35 10.66 0.47
C LYS A 175 -13.84 9.30 0.00
N PRO A 176 -13.97 8.97 -1.30
CA PRO A 176 -13.43 7.73 -1.84
C PRO A 176 -11.91 7.66 -1.66
N TYR A 177 -11.41 6.47 -1.41
CA TYR A 177 -9.98 6.18 -1.33
C TYR A 177 -9.37 6.08 -2.74
N ASP A 178 -8.42 6.96 -3.07
CA ASP A 178 -7.74 7.04 -4.37
C ASP A 178 -6.22 6.82 -4.30
N TYR A 179 -5.71 6.43 -3.13
CA TYR A 179 -4.28 6.21 -2.91
C TYR A 179 -3.84 4.85 -3.45
N ILE A 180 -2.72 4.86 -4.19
CA ILE A 180 -2.07 3.66 -4.72
C ILE A 180 -0.88 3.33 -3.80
N PRO A 181 -0.90 2.18 -3.09
CA PRO A 181 0.21 1.78 -2.23
C PRO A 181 1.53 1.58 -2.98
N ALA A 182 2.64 1.72 -2.27
CA ALA A 182 4.00 1.68 -2.81
C ALA A 182 4.36 0.37 -3.53
N TYR A 183 3.76 -0.76 -3.13
CA TYR A 183 4.03 -2.07 -3.72
C TYR A 183 2.78 -2.66 -4.40
N PRO A 184 2.90 -3.20 -5.62
CA PRO A 184 1.81 -3.93 -6.25
C PRO A 184 1.53 -5.24 -5.50
N ILE A 185 0.26 -5.50 -5.16
CA ILE A 185 -0.12 -6.67 -4.35
C ILE A 185 -0.51 -7.88 -5.19
N GLU A 186 -0.86 -7.66 -6.47
CA GLU A 186 -1.29 -8.70 -7.40
C GLU A 186 -0.27 -9.83 -7.47
N THR A 187 -0.76 -11.07 -7.50
CA THR A 187 0.09 -12.26 -7.61
C THR A 187 0.96 -12.19 -8.87
N TYR A 188 2.21 -12.63 -8.77
CA TYR A 188 3.28 -12.49 -9.78
C TYR A 188 3.86 -11.07 -9.94
N SER A 189 3.55 -10.11 -9.07
CA SER A 189 4.15 -8.78 -9.10
C SER A 189 5.62 -8.76 -8.64
N ASN A 190 5.99 -9.60 -7.67
CA ASN A 190 7.37 -9.81 -7.27
C ASN A 190 8.09 -10.73 -8.26
N LYS A 191 8.47 -10.19 -9.42
CA LYS A 191 9.11 -10.94 -10.51
C LYS A 191 10.37 -11.70 -10.10
N GLN A 192 11.01 -11.35 -8.98
CA GLN A 192 12.17 -12.08 -8.48
C GLN A 192 11.75 -13.35 -7.73
N GLY A 193 10.70 -13.29 -6.91
CA GLY A 193 10.15 -14.42 -6.15
C GLY A 193 9.52 -15.53 -6.98
N TRP A 194 9.36 -15.32 -8.29
CA TRP A 194 8.75 -16.27 -9.22
C TRP A 194 9.74 -16.83 -10.27
N ARG A 195 11.04 -16.57 -10.11
CA ARG A 195 12.07 -17.18 -10.95
C ARG A 195 12.33 -18.62 -10.50
N ASP A 196 12.60 -19.49 -11.46
CA ASP A 196 13.06 -20.87 -11.21
C ASP A 196 14.53 -20.91 -10.77
#